data_AF-A0A6G8AT78-F1
#
_entry.id   AF-A0A6G8AT78-F1
#
_cell.length_a   1.000
_cell.length_b   1.000
_cell.length_c   1.000
_cell.angle_alpha   90.00
_cell.angle_beta   90.00
_cell.angle_gamma   90.00
#
_symmetry.space_group_name_H-M   'P 1'
#
loop_
_entity.id
_entity.type
_entity.pdbx_description
1 polymer ?
#
loop_
_entity_poly.entity_id
_entity_poly.type
_entity_poly.pdbx_seq_one_letter_code
_entity_poly.pdbx_strand_id
1 'polypeptide(L)'
;MGNKLATFIDTNILLYIFTYQKQDVFQWIDELYDTIYVHKDILEELNSQKSKEIIEEKIKSNSKWVLFDPEDENRLTDDEYTIYLEIYNEIRRQFTEYKELRLHKNTTDYEITAI
;
A
#
# COMPACT_ATOMS: atom_id res chain seq x y z
N MET A 1 -27.92 -10.59 -2.97
CA MET A 1 -26.76 -9.96 -3.62
C MET A 1 -25.68 -9.89 -2.56
N GLY A 2 -24.58 -10.63 -2.72
CA GLY A 2 -23.47 -10.59 -1.76
C GLY A 2 -22.91 -9.17 -1.69
N ASN A 3 -22.54 -8.71 -0.49
CA ASN A 3 -21.84 -7.44 -0.32
C ASN A 3 -20.62 -7.43 -1.24
N LYS A 4 -20.54 -6.44 -2.13
CA LYS A 4 -19.34 -6.26 -2.93
C LYS A 4 -18.23 -5.77 -2.01
N LEU A 5 -17.24 -6.62 -1.75
CA LEU A 5 -16.14 -6.31 -0.85
C LEU A 5 -15.08 -5.53 -1.62
N ALA A 6 -15.01 -4.24 -1.35
CA ALA A 6 -13.94 -3.35 -1.80
C ALA A 6 -12.88 -3.24 -0.70
N THR A 7 -11.60 -3.28 -1.07
CA THR A 7 -10.49 -3.09 -0.14
C THR A 7 -9.41 -2.21 -0.75
N PHE A 8 -8.73 -1.45 0.10
CA PHE A 8 -7.40 -0.94 -0.21
C PHE A 8 -6.37 -2.00 0.18
N ILE A 9 -5.37 -2.22 -0.67
CA ILE A 9 -4.25 -3.11 -0.36
C ILE A 9 -3.02 -2.27 0.01
N ASP A 10 -2.37 -2.63 1.11
CA ASP A 10 -1.15 -1.97 1.62
C ASP A 10 0.09 -2.56 0.93
N THR A 11 1.13 -1.74 0.74
CA THR A 11 2.45 -2.15 0.21
C THR A 11 3.00 -3.36 0.95
N ASN A 12 2.88 -3.41 2.28
CA ASN A 12 3.42 -4.48 3.09
C ASN A 12 2.81 -5.83 2.69
N ILE A 13 1.50 -5.88 2.42
CA ILE A 13 0.83 -7.09 1.96
C ILE A 13 1.42 -7.53 0.61
N LEU A 14 1.61 -6.60 -0.33
CA LEU A 14 2.24 -6.91 -1.62
C LEU A 14 3.67 -7.43 -1.45
N LEU A 15 4.49 -6.79 -0.61
CA LEU A 15 5.85 -7.25 -0.30
C LEU A 15 5.86 -8.66 0.32
N TYR A 16 4.90 -8.96 1.21
CA TYR A 16 4.73 -10.29 1.78
C TYR A 16 4.40 -11.33 0.71
N ILE A 17 3.49 -11.03 -0.23
CA ILE A 17 3.14 -11.93 -1.34
C ILE A 17 4.39 -12.25 -2.18
N PHE A 18 5.15 -11.22 -2.56
CA PHE A 18 6.37 -11.38 -3.35
C PHE A 18 7.46 -12.17 -2.63
N THR A 19 7.46 -12.15 -1.28
CA THR A 19 8.44 -12.88 -0.45
C THR A 19 7.98 -14.32 -0.16
N TYR A 20 6.69 -14.54 0.06
CA TYR A 20 6.16 -15.83 0.52
C TYR A 20 6.27 -16.91 -0.56
N GLN A 21 5.94 -16.62 -1.83
CA GLN A 21 6.05 -17.44 -3.06
C GLN A 21 5.61 -18.92 -3.00
N LYS A 22 5.14 -19.44 -1.86
CA LYS A 22 4.77 -20.85 -1.66
C LYS A 22 3.38 -21.17 -2.20
N GLN A 23 2.52 -20.17 -2.35
CA GLN A 23 1.14 -20.28 -2.83
C GLN A 23 0.76 -19.04 -3.63
N ASP A 24 -0.25 -19.17 -4.48
CA ASP A 24 -0.80 -18.06 -5.25
C ASP A 24 -1.75 -17.21 -4.39
N VAL A 25 -1.14 -16.34 -3.57
CA VAL A 25 -1.90 -15.42 -2.71
C VAL A 25 -2.67 -14.38 -3.55
N PHE A 26 -2.25 -14.10 -4.78
CA PHE A 26 -3.01 -13.21 -5.65
C PHE A 26 -4.36 -13.79 -6.02
N GLN A 27 -4.42 -15.09 -6.33
CA GLN A 27 -5.70 -15.77 -6.56
C GLN A 27 -6.64 -15.64 -5.36
N TRP A 28 -6.12 -15.78 -4.13
CA TRP A 28 -6.95 -15.66 -2.93
C TRP A 28 -7.53 -14.26 -2.77
N ILE A 29 -6.72 -13.23 -3.02
CA ILE A 29 -7.19 -11.84 -2.98
C ILE A 29 -8.25 -11.60 -4.07
N ASP A 30 -8.03 -12.15 -5.27
CA ASP A 30 -8.98 -12.08 -6.38
C ASP A 30 -10.31 -12.79 -6.09
N GLU A 31 -10.31 -13.83 -5.24
CA GLU A 31 -11.52 -14.54 -4.80
C GLU A 31 -12.24 -13.83 -3.64
N LEU A 32 -11.49 -13.19 -2.74
CA LEU A 32 -12.02 -12.51 -1.56
C LEU A 32 -12.66 -11.16 -1.86
N TYR A 33 -12.13 -10.43 -2.85
CA TYR A 33 -12.53 -9.05 -3.13
C TYR A 33 -13.06 -8.88 -4.56
N ASP A 34 -14.04 -8.00 -4.68
CA ASP A 34 -14.59 -7.59 -5.97
C ASP A 34 -13.85 -6.38 -6.54
N THR A 35 -13.26 -5.56 -5.67
CA THR A 35 -12.45 -4.41 -6.08
C THR A 35 -11.30 -4.21 -5.10
N ILE A 36 -10.10 -4.08 -5.65
CA ILE A 36 -8.84 -3.96 -4.94
C ILE A 36 -8.20 -2.66 -5.40
N TYR A 37 -8.18 -1.68 -4.50
CA TYR A 37 -7.59 -0.37 -4.75
C TYR A 37 -6.11 -0.38 -4.36
N VAL A 38 -5.26 0.00 -5.30
CA VAL A 38 -3.82 0.20 -5.08
C VAL A 38 -3.56 1.70 -5.11
N HIS A 39 -3.18 2.29 -3.98
CA HIS A 39 -2.80 3.70 -3.94
C HIS A 39 -1.54 3.94 -4.80
N LYS A 40 -1.45 5.05 -5.56
CA LYS A 40 -0.32 5.29 -6.46
C LYS A 40 1.06 5.23 -5.76
N ASP A 41 1.18 5.82 -4.57
CA ASP A 41 2.43 5.84 -3.80
C ASP A 41 2.93 4.44 -3.42
N ILE A 42 2.04 3.45 -3.31
CA ILE A 42 2.41 2.05 -3.00
C ILE A 42 3.31 1.48 -4.10
N LEU A 43 3.08 1.85 -5.36
CA LEU A 43 3.94 1.44 -6.47
C LEU A 43 5.35 2.02 -6.34
N GLU A 44 5.49 3.19 -5.74
CA GLU A 44 6.81 3.78 -5.47
C GLU A 44 7.56 3.01 -4.38
N GLU A 45 6.85 2.58 -3.34
CA GLU A 45 7.40 1.85 -2.18
C GLU A 45 7.81 0.40 -2.49
N LEU A 46 7.37 -0.18 -3.61
CA LEU A 46 7.82 -1.51 -4.01
C LEU A 46 9.32 -1.51 -4.33
N ASN A 47 10.09 -2.31 -3.60
CA ASN A 47 11.55 -2.33 -3.65
C ASN A 47 12.15 -2.94 -4.94
N SER A 48 11.35 -3.53 -5.82
CA SER A 48 11.85 -4.17 -7.05
C SER A 48 11.03 -3.80 -8.28
N GLN A 49 11.73 -3.53 -9.39
CA GLN A 49 11.10 -3.22 -10.69
C GLN A 49 10.16 -4.35 -11.14
N LYS A 50 10.56 -5.60 -10.93
CA LYS A 50 9.74 -6.77 -11.24
C LYS A 50 8.42 -6.79 -10.47
N SER A 51 8.44 -6.44 -9.18
CA SER A 51 7.22 -6.35 -8.36
C SER A 51 6.29 -5.26 -8.89
N LYS A 52 6.82 -4.10 -9.29
CA LYS A 52 6.03 -3.01 -9.88
C LYS A 52 5.34 -3.46 -11.18
N GLU A 53 6.09 -4.06 -12.09
CA GLU A 53 5.58 -4.55 -13.37
C GLU A 53 4.43 -5.55 -13.20
N ILE A 54 4.54 -6.48 -12.23
CA ILE A 54 3.47 -7.45 -11.95
C ILE A 54 2.18 -6.76 -11.48
N ILE A 55 2.28 -5.76 -10.60
CA ILE A 55 1.09 -5.05 -10.09
C ILE A 55 0.50 -4.15 -11.18
N GLU A 56 1.33 -3.46 -11.95
CA GLU A 56 0.87 -2.68 -13.10
C GLU A 56 0.16 -3.56 -14.14
N GLU A 57 0.70 -4.75 -14.43
CA GLU A 57 0.05 -5.71 -15.32
C GLU A 57 -1.31 -6.15 -14.77
N LYS A 58 -1.41 -6.41 -13.46
CA LYS A 58 -2.70 -6.72 -12.82
C LYS A 58 -3.70 -5.58 -12.96
N ILE A 59 -3.29 -4.34 -12.70
CA ILE A 59 -4.16 -3.15 -12.86
C ILE A 59 -4.61 -3.00 -14.31
N LYS A 60 -3.73 -3.26 -15.28
CA LYS A 60 -4.05 -3.12 -16.71
C LYS A 60 -4.94 -4.25 -17.25
N SER A 61 -4.74 -5.48 -16.76
CA SER A 61 -5.38 -6.68 -17.32
C SER A 61 -6.61 -7.15 -16.55
N ASN A 62 -6.77 -6.77 -15.29
CA ASN A 62 -7.85 -7.22 -14.41
C ASN A 62 -8.65 -6.03 -13.90
N SER A 63 -9.94 -5.97 -14.28
CA SER A 63 -10.86 -4.90 -13.86
C SER A 63 -11.13 -4.83 -12.35
N LYS A 64 -10.75 -5.86 -11.59
CA LYS A 64 -10.81 -5.84 -10.13
C LYS A 64 -9.72 -4.99 -9.49
N TRP A 65 -8.54 -4.90 -10.12
CA TRP A 65 -7.40 -4.14 -9.59
C TRP A 65 -7.44 -2.73 -10.15
N VAL A 66 -7.54 -1.74 -9.26
CA VAL A 66 -7.77 -0.36 -9.66
C VAL A 66 -6.70 0.52 -9.03
N LEU A 67 -5.95 1.24 -9.88
CA LEU A 67 -5.08 2.30 -9.42
C LEU A 67 -5.94 3.41 -8.82
N PHE A 68 -5.66 3.75 -7.57
CA PHE A 68 -6.25 4.90 -6.90
C PHE A 68 -5.24 6.03 -6.93
N ASP A 69 -5.51 7.00 -7.80
CA ASP A 69 -4.83 8.29 -7.80
C ASP A 69 -5.78 9.33 -7.19
N PRO A 70 -5.49 9.86 -5.99
CA PRO A 70 -6.33 10.90 -5.39
C PRO A 70 -6.26 12.23 -6.14
N GLU A 71 -5.27 12.44 -7.02
CA GLU A 71 -5.14 13.65 -7.84
C GLU A 71 -5.90 13.56 -9.17
N ASP A 72 -6.50 12.41 -9.50
CA ASP A 72 -7.41 12.31 -10.64
C ASP A 72 -8.73 13.02 -10.31
N GLU A 73 -9.04 14.06 -11.08
CA GLU A 73 -10.24 14.91 -10.94
C GLU A 73 -11.57 14.12 -10.99
N ASN A 74 -11.57 12.90 -11.51
CA ASN A 74 -12.75 12.04 -11.58
C ASN A 74 -12.85 11.05 -10.41
N ARG A 75 -11.89 11.06 -9.47
CA ARG A 75 -11.79 10.07 -8.40
C ARG A 75 -12.46 10.50 -7.11
N LEU A 76 -12.22 11.74 -6.72
CA LEU A 76 -12.74 12.36 -5.50
C LEU A 76 -13.33 13.72 -5.87
N THR A 77 -14.43 14.08 -5.23
CA THR A 77 -14.90 15.47 -5.23
C THR A 77 -13.94 16.37 -4.44
N ASP A 78 -14.01 17.69 -4.61
CA ASP A 78 -13.17 18.64 -3.88
C ASP A 78 -13.26 18.47 -2.35
N ASP A 79 -14.47 18.21 -1.84
CA ASP A 79 -14.71 17.98 -0.42
C ASP A 79 -14.09 16.66 0.05
N GLU A 80 -14.25 15.57 -0.73
CA GLU A 80 -13.64 14.27 -0.43
C GLU A 80 -12.12 14.31 -0.51
N TYR A 81 -11.57 15.05 -1.48
CA TYR A 81 -10.13 15.26 -1.62
C TYR A 81 -9.57 16.03 -0.43
N THR A 82 -10.28 17.05 0.05
CA THR A 82 -9.90 17.81 1.25
C THR A 82 -9.82 16.90 2.47
N ILE A 83 -10.85 16.07 2.70
CA ILE A 83 -10.87 15.10 3.81
C ILE A 83 -9.76 14.06 3.65
N TYR A 84 -9.57 13.53 2.44
CA TYR A 84 -8.51 12.58 2.12
C TYR A 84 -7.14 13.17 2.46
N LEU A 85 -6.86 14.41 2.05
CA LEU A 85 -5.58 15.06 2.24
C LEU A 85 -5.26 15.28 3.73
N GLU A 86 -6.25 15.67 4.53
CA GLU A 86 -6.10 15.81 5.98
C GLU A 86 -5.72 14.47 6.64
N ILE A 87 -6.46 13.41 6.33
CA ILE A 87 -6.22 12.07 6.88
C ILE A 87 -4.88 11.52 6.41
N TYR A 88 -4.58 11.63 5.11
CA TYR A 88 -3.35 11.15 4.51
C TYR A 88 -2.12 11.83 5.11
N ASN A 89 -2.16 13.15 5.27
CA ASN A 89 -1.06 13.90 5.88
C ASN A 89 -0.84 13.51 7.34
N GLU A 90 -1.91 13.31 8.10
CA GLU A 90 -1.81 12.88 9.49
C GLU A 90 -1.21 11.47 9.61
N ILE A 91 -1.69 10.53 8.80
CA ILE A 91 -1.16 9.16 8.77
C ILE A 91 0.31 9.18 8.36
N ARG A 92 0.67 9.91 7.30
CA ARG A 92 2.05 10.02 6.81
C ARG A 92 2.98 10.63 7.85
N ARG A 93 2.53 11.64 8.58
CA ARG A 93 3.26 12.25 9.70
C ARG A 93 3.52 11.22 10.80
N GLN A 94 2.48 10.53 11.27
CA GLN A 94 2.62 9.50 12.32
C GLN A 94 3.58 8.36 11.91
N PHE A 95 3.50 7.90 10.65
CA PHE A 95 4.44 6.90 10.14
C PHE A 95 5.88 7.41 10.08
N THR A 96 6.08 8.68 9.74
CA THR A 96 7.41 9.31 9.68
C THR A 96 8.02 9.41 11.07
N GLU A 97 7.26 9.95 12.04
CA GLU A 97 7.65 10.01 13.46
C GLU A 97 7.99 8.62 14.01
N TYR A 98 7.18 7.61 13.67
CA TYR A 98 7.44 6.24 14.08
C TYR A 98 8.73 5.64 13.49
N LYS A 99 9.04 5.93 12.22
CA LYS A 99 10.30 5.51 11.59
C LYS A 99 11.49 6.17 12.28
N GLU A 100 11.41 7.47 12.58
CA GLU A 100 12.47 8.21 13.28
C GLU A 100 12.72 7.66 14.70
N LEU A 101 11.66 7.39 15.46
CA LEU A 101 11.77 6.78 16.80
C LEU A 101 12.45 5.41 16.77
N ARG A 102 12.16 4.59 15.75
CA ARG A 102 12.82 3.29 15.57
C ARG A 102 14.29 3.43 15.18
N LEU A 103 14.63 4.41 14.34
CA LEU A 103 16.02 4.70 13.97
C LEU A 103 16.81 5.14 15.21
N HIS A 104 16.28 6.06 16.01
CA HIS A 104 16.92 6.49 17.26
C HIS A 104 17.14 5.32 18.23
N LYS A 105 16.12 4.48 18.45
CA LYS A 105 16.23 3.33 19.34
C LYS A 105 17.29 2.32 18.88
N ASN A 106 17.37 2.05 17.59
CA ASN A 106 18.40 1.17 17.04
C ASN A 106 19.81 1.76 17.25
N THR A 107 20.02 3.07 17.06
CA THR A 107 21.32 3.72 17.31
C THR A 107 21.73 3.63 18.78
N THR A 108 20.80 3.84 19.72
CA THR A 108 21.08 3.78 21.16
C THR A 108 21.40 2.35 21.63
N ASP A 109 20.75 1.33 21.08
CA ASP A 109 21.03 -0.07 21.42
C ASP A 109 22.44 -0.52 20.91
N TYR A 110 22.91 0.02 19.79
CA TYR A 110 24.30 -0.19 19.31
C TYR A 110 25.35 0.49 20.18
N GLU A 111 25.06 1.67 20.74
CA GLU A 111 25.98 2.38 21.64
C GLU A 111 26.07 1.71 23.03
N ILE A 112 25.00 1.07 23.51
CA ILE A 112 24.97 0.38 24.81
C ILE A 112 25.63 -1.01 24.75
N THR A 113 25.65 -1.68 23.58
CA THR A 113 26.31 -3.00 23.42
C THR A 113 27.79 -2.92 23.04
N ALA A 114 28.33 -1.72 22.80
CA ALA A 114 29.73 -1.50 22.44
C ALA A 114 30.64 -1.14 23.64
N ILE A 115 30.17 -1.32 24.89
CA ILE A 115 30.92 -1.05 26.13
C ILE A 115 31.16 -2.36 26.90
#